data_AF-A0A9W3BGM0-F1
#
_entry.id   AF-A0A9W3BGM0-F1
#
_cell.length_a   1.000
_cell.length_b   1.000
_cell.length_c   1.000
_cell.angle_alpha   90.00
_cell.angle_beta   90.00
_cell.angle_gamma   90.00
#
_symmetry.space_group_name_H-M   'P 1'
#
loop_
_entity.id
_entity.type
_entity.pdbx_description
1 polymer ?
#
loop_
_entity_poly.entity_id
_entity_poly.type
_entity_poly.pdbx_seq_one_letter_code
_entity_poly.pdbx_strand_id
1 'polypeptide(L)'
;MEVEKQIQNEKQKWREVLKRILAWIKFLASQNLALRGYCESLDTECYNIGNFLATMKLIAQFDPILSSHLQHSKNVPGSVSYLSPIIQNEFISLLASTVRKQILCDIRRNKYYGLILDSTPDLAHREQLSEVIRFVDVNFKTKKVTIKESFLGFIQLHAKDAATLENVIVEQLQADNLPIADCRSQCYDNAAVMAGELSGLQQRIAIRNPQASFVNCNNHSLNLAGLHAAKQDPVVVTFFGTVEKIYVFFSASTVRWEKMKELLGITLKRECPTRWSARQDAVNAIHEQFDGFLQLLENLYEDGTQTSETQNDAYSLPQNVMNFNFITLLDFWHAVLSKIDPIQKRLQDP
;
A
#
# COMPACT_ATOMS: atom_id res chain seq x y z
N MET A 1 -55.57 11.35 -2.79
CA MET A 1 -54.83 12.62 -2.65
C MET A 1 -54.00 12.67 -1.37
N GLU A 2 -54.58 12.42 -0.18
CA GLU A 2 -53.85 12.54 1.09
C GLU A 2 -52.80 11.43 1.33
N VAL A 3 -53.15 10.17 1.04
CA VAL A 3 -52.22 9.02 1.09
C VAL A 3 -51.03 9.22 0.14
N GLU A 4 -51.29 9.72 -1.06
CA GLU A 4 -50.23 9.98 -2.04
C GLU A 4 -49.28 11.09 -1.58
N LYS A 5 -49.82 12.16 -0.98
CA LYS A 5 -49.02 13.22 -0.38
C LYS A 5 -48.17 12.71 0.78
N GLN A 6 -48.72 11.82 1.61
CA GLN A 6 -47.98 11.19 2.71
C GLN A 6 -46.82 10.32 2.19
N ILE A 7 -47.06 9.48 1.18
CA ILE A 7 -46.02 8.66 0.54
C ILE A 7 -44.91 9.54 -0.05
N GLN A 8 -45.25 10.66 -0.69
CA GLN A 8 -44.25 11.56 -1.26
C GLN A 8 -43.40 12.24 -0.17
N ASN A 9 -44.02 12.66 0.93
CA ASN A 9 -43.31 13.24 2.06
C ASN A 9 -42.34 12.23 2.70
N GLU A 10 -42.75 10.97 2.86
CA GLU A 10 -41.85 9.92 3.37
C GLU A 10 -40.70 9.61 2.43
N LYS A 11 -40.97 9.52 1.12
CA LYS A 11 -39.91 9.36 0.09
C LYS A 11 -38.90 10.49 0.17
N GLN A 12 -39.36 11.72 0.32
CA GLN A 12 -38.49 12.88 0.41
C GLN A 12 -37.65 12.86 1.70
N LYS A 13 -38.25 12.51 2.84
CA LYS A 13 -37.53 12.32 4.11
C LYS A 13 -36.39 11.30 3.94
N TRP A 14 -36.68 10.13 3.40
CA TRP A 14 -35.68 9.07 3.24
C TRP A 14 -34.57 9.45 2.25
N ARG A 15 -34.90 10.11 1.13
CA ARG A 15 -33.89 10.64 0.21
C ARG A 15 -32.92 11.59 0.90
N GLU A 16 -33.44 12.49 1.72
CA GLU A 16 -32.62 13.44 2.46
C GLU A 16 -31.73 12.75 3.51
N VAL A 17 -32.24 11.76 4.24
CA VAL A 17 -31.44 10.96 5.19
C VAL A 17 -30.35 10.17 4.46
N LEU A 18 -30.69 9.41 3.41
CA LEU A 18 -29.75 8.58 2.67
C LEU A 18 -28.68 9.41 1.97
N LYS A 19 -29.03 10.60 1.46
CA LYS A 19 -28.07 11.53 0.86
C LYS A 19 -26.97 11.95 1.84
N ARG A 20 -27.32 12.20 3.10
CA ARG A 20 -26.36 12.51 4.17
C ARG A 20 -25.49 11.30 4.46
N ILE A 21 -26.10 10.15 4.75
CA ILE A 21 -25.37 8.90 5.03
C ILE A 21 -24.35 8.60 3.92
N LEU A 22 -24.79 8.65 2.66
CA LEU A 22 -23.94 8.43 1.49
C LEU A 22 -22.78 9.44 1.41
N ALA A 23 -23.04 10.72 1.67
CA ALA A 23 -22.00 11.76 1.64
C ALA A 23 -20.89 11.46 2.66
N TRP A 24 -21.24 11.00 3.85
CA TRP A 24 -20.27 10.70 4.90
C TRP A 24 -19.52 9.39 4.68
N ILE A 25 -20.20 8.34 4.21
CA ILE A 25 -19.51 7.11 3.79
C ILE A 25 -18.51 7.43 2.67
N LYS A 26 -18.92 8.24 1.68
CA LYS A 26 -18.03 8.69 0.61
C LYS A 26 -16.85 9.49 1.15
N PHE A 27 -17.07 10.41 2.09
CA PHE A 27 -16.01 11.19 2.72
C PHE A 27 -15.00 10.28 3.43
N LEU A 28 -15.47 9.40 4.33
CA LEU A 28 -14.61 8.48 5.06
C LEU A 28 -13.81 7.57 4.11
N ALA A 29 -14.46 7.01 3.09
CA ALA A 29 -13.79 6.20 2.07
C ALA A 29 -12.73 6.99 1.29
N SER A 30 -13.02 8.23 0.91
CA SER A 30 -12.09 9.08 0.15
C SER A 30 -10.88 9.53 0.97
N GLN A 31 -11.02 9.57 2.30
CA GLN A 31 -9.94 9.93 3.23
C GLN A 31 -9.23 8.70 3.81
N ASN A 32 -9.59 7.48 3.37
CA ASN A 32 -9.09 6.23 3.93
C ASN A 32 -9.28 6.11 5.45
N LEU A 33 -10.41 6.60 5.96
CA LEU A 33 -10.78 6.55 7.38
C LEU A 33 -11.66 5.33 7.65
N ALA A 34 -11.36 4.61 8.73
CA ALA A 34 -12.19 3.51 9.19
C ALA A 34 -13.60 4.00 9.53
N LEU A 35 -14.65 3.28 9.09
CA LEU A 35 -16.03 3.65 9.43
C LEU A 35 -16.40 3.24 10.87
N ARG A 36 -15.87 2.10 11.32
CA ARG A 36 -16.31 1.37 12.51
C ARG A 36 -15.36 1.56 13.68
N GLY A 37 -15.89 1.39 14.88
CA GLY A 37 -15.15 1.48 16.13
C GLY A 37 -15.27 0.19 16.95
N TYR A 38 -14.90 0.28 18.23
CA TYR A 38 -14.94 -0.86 19.14
C TYR A 38 -16.37 -1.30 19.46
N CYS A 39 -17.29 -0.35 19.61
CA CYS A 39 -18.71 -0.66 19.68
C CYS A 39 -19.48 0.10 18.61
N GLU A 40 -20.63 -0.42 18.18
CA GLU A 40 -21.42 0.15 17.08
C GLU A 40 -22.84 0.49 17.56
N SER A 41 -22.93 1.11 18.74
CA SER A 41 -24.18 1.55 19.35
C SER A 41 -24.29 3.08 19.41
N LEU A 42 -25.53 3.58 19.31
CA LEU A 42 -25.85 4.99 19.54
C LEU A 42 -25.98 5.35 21.03
N ASP A 43 -25.83 4.36 21.92
CA ASP A 43 -25.87 4.53 23.36
C ASP A 43 -24.78 5.46 23.87
N THR A 44 -25.03 6.08 25.02
CA THR A 44 -24.18 7.13 25.61
C THR A 44 -22.96 6.60 26.35
N GLU A 45 -22.91 5.31 26.67
CA GLU A 45 -21.82 4.70 27.47
C GLU A 45 -20.62 4.24 26.64
N CYS A 46 -20.70 4.33 25.31
CA CYS A 46 -19.65 3.85 24.42
C CYS A 46 -18.74 4.98 23.94
N TYR A 47 -17.48 4.93 24.37
CA TYR A 47 -16.47 5.95 24.04
C TYR A 47 -15.96 5.88 22.60
N ASN A 48 -16.00 4.71 21.95
CA ASN A 48 -15.53 4.51 20.58
C ASN A 48 -16.59 3.82 19.73
N ILE A 49 -17.54 4.63 19.24
CA ILE A 49 -18.64 4.18 18.37
C ILE A 49 -18.28 4.07 16.88
N GLY A 50 -17.02 4.36 16.53
CA GLY A 50 -16.55 4.48 15.15
C GLY A 50 -16.80 5.84 14.51
N ASN A 51 -16.00 6.17 13.50
CA ASN A 51 -16.05 7.47 12.85
C ASN A 51 -17.42 7.73 12.20
N PHE A 52 -18.06 6.73 11.60
CA PHE A 52 -19.35 6.91 10.95
C PHE A 52 -20.44 7.37 11.94
N LEU A 53 -20.66 6.64 13.04
CA LEU A 53 -21.68 6.99 14.03
C LEU A 53 -21.32 8.26 14.81
N ALA A 54 -20.03 8.46 15.12
CA ALA A 54 -19.55 9.67 15.78
C ALA A 54 -19.82 10.92 14.92
N THR A 55 -19.50 10.84 13.62
CA THR A 55 -19.80 11.90 12.67
C THR A 55 -21.31 12.12 12.55
N MET A 56 -22.13 11.06 12.44
CA MET A 56 -23.60 11.20 12.42
C MET A 56 -24.14 11.95 13.64
N LYS A 57 -23.66 11.61 14.85
CA LYS A 57 -24.03 12.31 16.10
C LYS A 57 -23.62 13.79 16.07
N LEU A 58 -22.42 14.09 15.58
CA LEU A 58 -21.93 15.46 15.47
C LEU A 58 -22.80 16.30 14.53
N ILE A 59 -23.12 15.79 13.35
CA ILE A 59 -23.88 16.54 12.33
C ILE A 59 -25.33 16.73 12.74
N ALA A 60 -25.91 15.76 13.46
CA ALA A 60 -27.25 15.87 14.01
C ALA A 60 -27.43 17.06 14.98
N GLN A 61 -26.35 17.67 15.46
CA GLN A 61 -26.41 18.92 16.23
C GLN A 61 -26.76 20.13 15.34
N PHE A 62 -26.47 20.06 14.05
CA PHE A 62 -26.63 21.15 13.09
C PHE A 62 -27.64 20.84 11.98
N ASP A 63 -27.98 19.56 11.77
CA ASP A 63 -28.91 19.11 10.74
C ASP A 63 -30.22 18.58 11.37
N PRO A 64 -31.34 19.32 11.28
CA PRO A 64 -32.61 18.93 11.89
C PRO A 64 -33.15 17.60 11.36
N ILE A 65 -32.93 17.28 10.08
CA ILE A 65 -33.43 16.05 9.46
C ILE A 65 -32.72 14.85 10.07
N LEU A 66 -31.39 14.92 10.16
CA LEU A 66 -30.60 13.86 10.79
C LEU A 66 -30.88 13.77 12.29
N SER A 67 -31.06 14.90 12.97
CA SER A 67 -31.42 14.97 14.39
C SER A 67 -32.72 14.21 14.68
N SER A 68 -33.79 14.54 13.95
CA SER A 68 -35.08 13.84 14.09
C SER A 68 -34.97 12.35 13.73
N HIS A 69 -34.16 11.99 12.73
CA HIS A 69 -33.94 10.60 12.36
C HIS A 69 -33.24 9.79 13.46
N LEU A 70 -32.16 10.33 14.04
CA LEU A 70 -31.44 9.68 15.15
C LEU A 70 -32.31 9.56 16.40
N GLN A 71 -33.08 10.59 16.74
CA GLN A 71 -34.03 10.54 17.86
C GLN A 71 -35.11 9.48 17.63
N HIS A 72 -35.69 9.43 16.43
CA HIS A 72 -36.68 8.40 16.09
C HIS A 72 -36.10 7.00 16.20
N SER A 73 -34.89 6.77 15.68
CA SER A 73 -34.22 5.47 15.76
C SER A 73 -33.91 5.04 17.20
N LYS A 74 -33.70 5.99 18.12
CA LYS A 74 -33.53 5.70 19.56
C LYS A 74 -34.87 5.40 20.25
N ASN A 75 -35.89 6.19 19.95
CA ASN A 75 -37.20 6.10 20.61
C ASN A 75 -38.02 4.89 20.13
N VAL A 76 -37.77 4.40 18.92
CA VAL A 76 -38.46 3.24 18.33
C VAL A 76 -37.42 2.18 17.95
N PRO A 77 -36.97 1.35 18.91
CA PRO A 77 -36.07 0.24 18.63
C PRO A 77 -36.65 -0.68 17.55
N GLY A 78 -35.83 -1.09 16.59
CA GLY A 78 -36.27 -1.91 15.45
C GLY A 78 -36.82 -1.13 14.25
N SER A 79 -36.96 0.20 14.36
CA SER A 79 -37.23 1.05 13.19
C SER A 79 -36.04 1.04 12.21
N VAL A 80 -36.33 1.24 10.93
CA VAL A 80 -35.30 1.27 9.88
C VAL A 80 -34.42 2.50 10.09
N SER A 81 -33.13 2.30 10.37
CA SER A 81 -32.20 3.41 10.64
C SER A 81 -31.21 3.68 9.50
N TYR A 82 -30.88 2.67 8.69
CA TYR A 82 -29.77 2.69 7.71
C TYR A 82 -28.38 2.99 8.32
N LEU A 83 -28.23 2.86 9.64
CA LEU A 83 -26.97 3.13 10.34
C LEU A 83 -26.16 1.87 10.64
N SER A 84 -26.75 0.69 10.40
CA SER A 84 -26.14 -0.57 10.78
C SER A 84 -24.90 -0.90 9.93
N PRO A 85 -24.00 -1.74 10.45
CA PRO A 85 -22.78 -2.14 9.74
C PRO A 85 -23.09 -2.82 8.40
N ILE A 86 -24.17 -3.60 8.35
CA ILE A 86 -24.66 -4.29 7.14
C ILE A 86 -24.98 -3.27 6.05
N ILE A 87 -25.73 -2.22 6.40
CA ILE A 87 -26.10 -1.16 5.46
C ILE A 87 -24.88 -0.33 5.05
N GLN A 88 -23.95 -0.04 5.97
CA GLN A 88 -22.70 0.63 5.62
C GLN A 88 -21.92 -0.17 4.56
N ASN A 89 -21.84 -1.49 4.70
CA ASN A 89 -21.20 -2.37 3.71
C ASN A 89 -21.94 -2.37 2.37
N GLU A 90 -23.27 -2.35 2.38
CA GLU A 90 -24.08 -2.23 1.17
C GLU A 90 -23.78 -0.92 0.42
N PHE A 91 -23.75 0.21 1.14
CA PHE A 91 -23.37 1.49 0.55
C PHE A 91 -21.96 1.48 -0.05
N ILE A 92 -20.99 0.91 0.67
CA ILE A 92 -19.61 0.77 0.17
C ILE A 92 -19.58 -0.07 -1.10
N SER A 93 -20.28 -1.20 -1.12
CA SER A 93 -20.36 -2.08 -2.29
C SER A 93 -20.99 -1.37 -3.49
N LEU A 94 -22.09 -0.65 -3.29
CA LEU A 94 -22.75 0.13 -4.35
C LEU A 94 -21.86 1.26 -4.88
N LEU A 95 -21.16 1.97 -3.99
CA LEU A 95 -20.19 3.00 -4.37
C LEU A 95 -19.05 2.40 -5.19
N ALA A 96 -18.43 1.34 -4.69
CA ALA A 96 -17.33 0.64 -5.36
C ALA A 96 -17.76 0.12 -6.74
N SER A 97 -18.92 -0.52 -6.83
CA SER A 97 -19.50 -1.01 -8.09
C SER A 97 -19.77 0.14 -9.08
N THR A 98 -20.29 1.27 -8.60
CA THR A 98 -20.55 2.45 -9.45
C THR A 98 -19.25 3.06 -9.98
N VAL A 99 -18.23 3.22 -9.12
CA VAL A 99 -16.91 3.73 -9.51
C VAL A 99 -16.24 2.79 -10.50
N ARG A 100 -16.19 1.49 -10.18
CA ARG A 100 -15.60 0.47 -11.06
C ARG A 100 -16.30 0.42 -12.41
N LYS A 101 -17.64 0.45 -12.44
CA LYS A 101 -18.41 0.49 -13.69
C LYS A 101 -18.07 1.72 -14.53
N GLN A 102 -17.93 2.89 -13.90
CA GLN A 102 -17.54 4.11 -14.60
C GLN A 102 -16.13 4.00 -15.19
N ILE A 103 -15.16 3.49 -14.43
CA ILE A 103 -13.79 3.24 -14.89
C ILE A 103 -13.81 2.30 -16.11
N LEU A 104 -14.52 1.18 -16.03
CA LEU A 104 -14.63 0.22 -17.13
C LEU A 104 -15.29 0.84 -18.37
N CYS A 105 -16.31 1.70 -18.20
CA CYS A 105 -16.89 2.46 -19.31
C CYS A 105 -15.87 3.39 -19.97
N ASP A 106 -15.04 4.09 -19.18
CA ASP A 106 -14.01 4.99 -19.70
C ASP A 106 -12.88 4.24 -20.41
N ILE A 107 -12.46 3.07 -19.90
CA ILE A 107 -11.49 2.19 -20.57
C ILE A 107 -12.04 1.71 -21.92
N ARG A 108 -13.25 1.13 -21.92
CA ARG A 108 -13.88 0.61 -23.15
C ARG A 108 -14.10 1.70 -24.19
N ARG A 109 -14.45 2.92 -23.78
CA ARG A 109 -14.58 4.08 -24.70
C ARG A 109 -13.28 4.38 -25.44
N ASN A 110 -12.14 4.26 -24.76
CA ASN A 110 -10.83 4.53 -25.33
C ASN A 110 -10.21 3.31 -26.05
N LYS A 111 -10.89 2.15 -25.99
CA LYS A 111 -10.55 0.87 -26.64
C LYS A 111 -9.24 0.27 -26.15
N TYR A 112 -8.12 0.93 -26.41
CA TYR A 112 -6.78 0.41 -26.11
C TYR A 112 -6.35 0.70 -24.68
N TYR A 113 -5.70 -0.30 -24.08
CA TYR A 113 -5.24 -0.23 -22.71
C TYR A 113 -3.95 -1.03 -22.49
N GLY A 114 -3.30 -0.77 -21.37
CA GLY A 114 -2.15 -1.50 -20.85
C GLY A 114 -2.45 -2.08 -19.48
N LEU A 115 -1.94 -3.29 -19.25
CA LEU A 115 -2.00 -3.99 -17.97
C LEU A 115 -0.79 -3.62 -17.11
N ILE A 116 -1.03 -3.22 -15.88
CA ILE A 116 -0.01 -3.06 -14.84
C ILE A 116 -0.44 -3.94 -13.67
N LEU A 117 0.39 -4.93 -13.34
CA LEU A 117 0.10 -5.95 -12.34
C LEU A 117 1.24 -6.00 -11.33
N ASP A 118 0.90 -6.03 -10.04
CA ASP A 118 1.90 -6.18 -8.97
C ASP A 118 1.39 -7.12 -7.87
N SER A 119 2.26 -8.02 -7.42
CA SER A 119 1.92 -9.06 -6.44
C SER A 119 2.24 -8.58 -5.04
N THR A 120 1.27 -8.68 -4.14
CA THR A 120 1.46 -8.39 -2.72
C THR A 120 0.74 -9.42 -1.85
N PRO A 121 1.35 -9.88 -0.74
CA PRO A 121 0.63 -10.63 0.27
C PRO A 121 -0.35 -9.71 1.02
N ASP A 122 -1.52 -10.23 1.38
CA ASP A 122 -2.48 -9.58 2.27
C ASP A 122 -2.15 -9.82 3.76
N LEU A 123 -2.96 -9.26 4.67
CA LEU A 123 -2.79 -9.42 6.13
C LEU A 123 -2.91 -10.87 6.62
N ALA A 124 -3.56 -11.74 5.83
CA ALA A 124 -3.67 -13.17 6.12
C ALA A 124 -2.59 -13.99 5.39
N HIS A 125 -1.55 -13.33 4.87
CA HIS A 125 -0.47 -13.93 4.07
C HIS A 125 -0.95 -14.66 2.81
N ARG A 126 -2.08 -14.22 2.24
CA ARG A 126 -2.58 -14.71 0.96
C ARG A 126 -2.10 -13.78 -0.15
N GLU A 127 -1.64 -14.38 -1.23
CA GLU A 127 -1.14 -13.63 -2.38
C GLU A 127 -2.28 -13.00 -3.16
N GLN A 128 -2.12 -11.73 -3.50
CA GLN A 128 -3.07 -10.97 -4.30
C GLN A 128 -2.33 -10.24 -5.41
N LEU A 129 -2.97 -10.16 -6.58
CA LEU A 129 -2.48 -9.39 -7.71
C LEU A 129 -3.26 -8.09 -7.78
N SER A 130 -2.57 -6.96 -7.58
CA SER A 130 -3.16 -5.65 -7.85
C SER A 130 -3.30 -5.46 -9.35
N GLU A 131 -4.49 -5.04 -9.79
CA GLU A 131 -4.79 -4.78 -11.19
C GLU A 131 -4.99 -3.28 -11.43
N VAL A 132 -4.11 -2.71 -12.24
CA VAL A 132 -4.19 -1.33 -12.71
C VAL A 132 -4.23 -1.30 -14.23
N ILE A 133 -5.20 -0.56 -14.78
CA ILE A 133 -5.32 -0.35 -16.22
C ILE A 133 -4.83 1.05 -16.58
N ARG A 134 -3.87 1.11 -17.50
CA ARG A 134 -3.39 2.36 -18.09
C ARG A 134 -4.03 2.56 -19.47
N PHE A 135 -4.64 3.71 -19.71
CA PHE A 135 -5.26 4.01 -21.00
C PHE A 135 -5.15 5.50 -21.35
N VAL A 136 -5.29 5.81 -22.62
CA VAL A 136 -5.23 7.19 -23.13
C VAL A 136 -6.64 7.71 -23.32
N ASP A 137 -7.03 8.71 -22.52
CA ASP A 137 -8.31 9.39 -22.65
C ASP A 137 -8.17 10.59 -23.59
N VAL A 138 -8.85 10.51 -24.73
CA VAL A 138 -8.82 11.55 -25.76
C VAL A 138 -10.15 12.33 -25.75
N ASN A 139 -10.08 13.59 -25.34
CA ASN A 139 -11.22 14.49 -25.47
C ASN A 139 -11.11 15.27 -26.78
N PHE A 140 -11.81 14.80 -27.81
CA PHE A 140 -11.81 15.44 -29.14
C PHE A 140 -12.39 16.86 -29.14
N LYS A 141 -13.29 17.20 -28.20
CA LYS A 141 -13.88 18.54 -28.11
C LYS A 141 -12.87 19.55 -27.57
N THR A 142 -12.17 19.21 -26.49
CA THR A 142 -11.17 20.08 -25.88
C THR A 142 -9.77 19.89 -26.48
N LYS A 143 -9.61 18.95 -27.42
CA LYS A 143 -8.32 18.51 -27.99
C LYS A 143 -7.28 18.14 -26.93
N LYS A 144 -7.75 17.62 -25.79
CA LYS A 144 -6.88 17.21 -24.67
C LYS A 144 -6.65 15.71 -24.71
N VAL A 145 -5.40 15.30 -24.59
CA VAL A 145 -4.99 13.91 -24.41
C VAL A 145 -4.48 13.77 -22.98
N THR A 146 -5.02 12.82 -22.23
CA THR A 146 -4.57 12.53 -20.87
C THR A 146 -4.34 11.04 -20.71
N ILE A 147 -3.19 10.68 -20.14
CA ILE A 147 -2.94 9.30 -19.70
C ILE A 147 -3.66 9.14 -18.36
N LYS A 148 -4.41 8.05 -18.22
CA LYS A 148 -5.09 7.67 -16.98
C LYS A 148 -4.63 6.29 -16.56
N GLU A 149 -4.39 6.15 -15.27
CA GLU A 149 -4.16 4.88 -14.60
C GLU A 149 -5.29 4.68 -13.61
N SER A 150 -5.92 3.51 -13.66
CA SER A 150 -7.10 3.23 -12.85
C SER A 150 -6.98 1.86 -12.21
N PHE A 151 -6.94 1.86 -10.88
CA PHE A 151 -7.01 0.65 -10.08
C PHE A 151 -8.39 0.01 -10.22
N LEU A 152 -8.40 -1.25 -10.64
CA LEU A 152 -9.61 -2.04 -10.78
C LEU A 152 -9.89 -2.83 -9.50
N GLY A 153 -8.87 -3.41 -8.88
CA GLY A 153 -9.04 -4.21 -7.69
C GLY A 153 -7.86 -5.14 -7.43
N PHE A 154 -8.05 -6.02 -6.46
CA PHE A 154 -7.16 -7.14 -6.21
C PHE A 154 -7.77 -8.42 -6.76
N ILE A 155 -6.95 -9.22 -7.42
CA ILE A 155 -7.31 -10.56 -7.88
C ILE A 155 -6.67 -11.57 -6.93
N GLN A 156 -7.51 -12.40 -6.31
CA GLN A 156 -7.05 -13.41 -5.36
C GLN A 156 -6.32 -14.52 -6.11
N LEU A 157 -5.09 -14.82 -5.68
CA LEU A 157 -4.30 -15.91 -6.24
C LEU A 157 -4.33 -17.13 -5.32
N HIS A 158 -4.42 -18.32 -5.93
CA HIS A 158 -4.33 -19.61 -5.23
C HIS A 158 -3.02 -20.36 -5.53
N ALA A 159 -2.34 -20.02 -6.63
CA ALA A 159 -1.03 -20.54 -7.00
C ALA A 159 -0.19 -19.45 -7.67
N LYS A 160 1.14 -19.64 -7.66
CA LYS A 160 2.14 -18.69 -8.18
C LYS A 160 2.78 -19.10 -9.51
N ASP A 161 2.24 -20.10 -10.21
CA ASP A 161 2.78 -20.47 -11.51
C ASP A 161 2.21 -19.57 -12.61
N ALA A 162 2.97 -19.40 -13.69
CA ALA A 162 2.63 -18.49 -14.77
C ALA A 162 1.34 -18.86 -15.51
N ALA A 163 0.97 -20.16 -15.54
CA ALA A 163 -0.25 -20.61 -16.21
C ALA A 163 -1.50 -20.25 -15.41
N THR A 164 -1.45 -20.44 -14.08
CA THR A 164 -2.53 -20.00 -13.19
C THR A 164 -2.74 -18.49 -13.27
N LEU A 165 -1.65 -17.71 -13.25
CA LEU A 165 -1.72 -16.25 -13.39
C LEU A 165 -2.39 -15.83 -14.72
N GLU A 166 -1.96 -16.43 -15.82
CA GLU A 166 -2.53 -16.19 -17.14
C GLU A 166 -4.04 -16.44 -17.17
N ASN A 167 -4.49 -17.59 -16.65
CA ASN A 167 -5.91 -17.95 -16.62
C ASN A 167 -6.72 -16.95 -15.81
N VAL A 168 -6.25 -16.64 -14.59
CA VAL A 168 -6.92 -15.71 -13.67
C VAL A 168 -7.04 -14.31 -14.28
N ILE A 169 -5.99 -13.81 -14.94
CA ILE A 169 -6.02 -12.50 -15.62
C ILE A 169 -7.01 -12.53 -16.79
N VAL A 170 -7.00 -13.59 -17.60
CA VAL A 170 -7.91 -13.71 -18.75
C VAL A 170 -9.36 -13.80 -18.31
N GLU A 171 -9.66 -14.58 -17.26
CA GLU A 171 -10.99 -14.68 -16.66
C GLU A 171 -11.47 -13.33 -16.11
N GLN A 172 -10.58 -12.60 -15.42
CA GLN A 172 -10.89 -11.27 -14.90
C GLN A 172 -11.21 -10.28 -16.03
N LEU A 173 -10.38 -10.25 -17.08
CA LEU A 173 -10.61 -9.40 -18.26
C LEU A 173 -11.92 -9.75 -18.99
N GLN A 174 -12.27 -11.04 -19.07
CA GLN A 174 -13.53 -11.49 -19.63
C GLN A 174 -14.72 -11.03 -18.79
N ALA A 175 -14.66 -11.19 -17.46
CA ALA A 175 -15.68 -10.70 -16.54
C ALA A 175 -15.88 -9.17 -16.66
N ASP A 176 -14.78 -8.46 -16.90
CA ASP A 176 -14.78 -7.02 -17.13
C ASP A 176 -15.10 -6.59 -18.56
N ASN A 177 -15.40 -7.52 -19.46
CA ASN A 177 -15.62 -7.23 -20.88
C ASN A 177 -14.51 -6.33 -21.46
N LEU A 178 -13.26 -6.65 -21.15
CA LEU A 178 -12.05 -6.02 -21.68
C LEU A 178 -11.37 -7.03 -22.60
N PRO A 179 -11.52 -6.92 -23.93
CA PRO A 179 -10.90 -7.86 -24.85
C PRO A 179 -9.38 -7.82 -24.72
N ILE A 180 -8.74 -8.97 -24.52
CA ILE A 180 -7.27 -9.05 -24.49
C ILE A 180 -6.65 -8.56 -25.80
N ALA A 181 -7.37 -8.67 -26.92
CA ALA A 181 -6.95 -8.19 -28.24
C ALA A 181 -6.76 -6.66 -28.30
N ASP A 182 -7.42 -5.91 -27.41
CA ASP A 182 -7.25 -4.45 -27.30
C ASP A 182 -6.12 -4.06 -26.33
N CYS A 183 -5.52 -5.01 -25.63
CA CYS A 183 -4.33 -4.78 -24.82
C CYS A 183 -3.15 -4.39 -25.71
N ARG A 184 -2.36 -3.40 -25.30
CA ARG A 184 -1.20 -2.88 -26.04
C ARG A 184 0.09 -2.91 -25.23
N SER A 185 0.00 -3.08 -23.92
CA SER A 185 1.17 -3.26 -23.08
C SER A 185 0.86 -4.11 -21.86
N GLN A 186 1.87 -4.77 -21.33
CA GLN A 186 1.81 -5.57 -20.12
C GLN A 186 3.04 -5.26 -19.27
N CYS A 187 2.84 -4.97 -17.99
CA CYS A 187 3.89 -4.48 -17.09
C CYS A 187 3.75 -5.13 -15.71
N TYR A 188 4.84 -5.75 -15.25
CA TYR A 188 4.93 -6.41 -13.93
C TYR A 188 6.41 -6.54 -13.51
N ASP A 189 6.65 -7.14 -12.34
CA ASP A 189 8.01 -7.35 -11.81
C ASP A 189 8.87 -8.29 -12.69
N ASN A 190 10.18 -8.32 -12.40
CA ASN A 190 11.11 -9.15 -13.15
C ASN A 190 11.27 -10.56 -12.57
N ALA A 191 10.34 -11.03 -11.73
CA ALA A 191 10.40 -12.39 -11.23
C ALA A 191 10.31 -13.37 -12.42
N ALA A 192 11.01 -14.50 -12.36
CA ALA A 192 11.07 -15.45 -13.47
C ALA A 192 9.68 -15.97 -13.91
N VAL A 193 8.75 -16.09 -12.97
CA VAL A 193 7.34 -16.44 -13.23
C VAL A 193 6.63 -15.37 -14.08
N MET A 194 6.94 -14.10 -13.84
CA MET A 194 6.30 -12.96 -14.49
C MET A 194 7.01 -12.64 -15.81
N ALA A 195 8.30 -12.31 -15.74
CA ALA A 195 9.09 -11.80 -16.85
C ALA A 195 9.82 -12.87 -17.70
N GLY A 196 9.70 -14.16 -17.35
CA GLY A 196 10.40 -15.24 -18.04
C GLY A 196 10.06 -15.33 -19.53
N GLU A 197 11.10 -15.39 -20.38
CA GLU A 197 10.97 -15.33 -21.85
C GLU A 197 10.38 -16.61 -22.47
N LEU A 198 10.50 -17.76 -21.81
CA LEU A 198 10.06 -19.05 -22.36
C LEU A 198 8.68 -19.46 -21.86
N SER A 199 8.44 -19.32 -20.55
CA SER A 199 7.25 -19.85 -19.88
C SER A 199 6.62 -18.89 -18.88
N GLY A 200 7.18 -17.68 -18.74
CA GLY A 200 6.67 -16.65 -17.86
C GLY A 200 5.36 -16.05 -18.37
N LEU A 201 4.70 -15.28 -17.52
CA LEU A 201 3.43 -14.62 -17.82
C LEU A 201 3.56 -13.72 -19.06
N GLN A 202 4.68 -13.00 -19.22
CA GLN A 202 4.90 -12.11 -20.36
C GLN A 202 4.83 -12.84 -21.70
N GLN A 203 5.48 -14.00 -21.79
CA GLN A 203 5.46 -14.82 -22.99
C GLN A 203 4.05 -15.38 -23.25
N ARG A 204 3.35 -15.81 -22.20
CA ARG A 204 1.99 -16.36 -22.31
C ARG A 204 0.98 -15.34 -22.82
N ILE A 205 0.99 -14.13 -22.29
CA ILE A 205 0.13 -13.05 -22.76
C ILE A 205 0.54 -12.58 -24.16
N ALA A 206 1.84 -12.56 -24.48
CA ALA A 206 2.33 -12.24 -25.83
C ALA A 206 1.86 -13.26 -26.87
N ILE A 207 1.77 -14.54 -26.53
CA ILE A 207 1.19 -15.59 -27.40
C ILE A 207 -0.30 -15.30 -27.67
N ARG A 208 -1.06 -14.87 -26.66
CA ARG A 208 -2.49 -14.53 -26.82
C ARG A 208 -2.71 -13.24 -27.59
N ASN A 209 -1.85 -12.25 -27.39
CA ASN A 209 -1.89 -10.98 -28.08
C ASN A 209 -0.46 -10.47 -28.35
N PRO A 210 0.07 -10.70 -29.57
CA PRO A 210 1.41 -10.23 -29.95
C PRO A 210 1.56 -8.70 -29.94
N GLN A 211 0.45 -7.94 -29.90
CA GLN A 211 0.47 -6.48 -29.82
C GLN A 211 0.62 -5.96 -28.39
N ALA A 212 0.54 -6.83 -27.37
CA ALA A 212 0.74 -6.46 -25.97
C ALA A 212 2.23 -6.48 -25.62
N SER A 213 2.92 -5.35 -25.83
CA SER A 213 4.35 -5.25 -25.55
C SER A 213 4.67 -5.37 -24.05
N PHE A 214 5.63 -6.22 -23.71
CA PHE A 214 6.11 -6.33 -22.34
C PHE A 214 7.02 -5.16 -21.96
N VAL A 215 6.74 -4.59 -20.79
CA VAL A 215 7.54 -3.53 -20.17
C VAL A 215 7.92 -4.03 -18.77
N ASN A 216 9.22 -4.18 -18.53
CA ASN A 216 9.75 -4.57 -17.25
C ASN A 216 9.63 -3.44 -16.22
N CYS A 217 9.51 -3.79 -14.93
CA CYS A 217 9.54 -2.81 -13.87
C CYS A 217 10.94 -2.18 -13.75
N ASN A 218 11.11 -0.93 -14.19
CA ASN A 218 12.38 -0.22 -14.13
C ASN A 218 12.89 -0.05 -12.69
N ASN A 219 12.00 0.20 -11.73
CA ASN A 219 12.35 0.30 -10.32
C ASN A 219 12.93 -1.04 -9.79
N HIS A 220 12.31 -2.16 -10.15
CA HIS A 220 12.81 -3.48 -9.80
C HIS A 220 14.13 -3.80 -10.54
N SER A 221 14.26 -3.40 -11.80
CA SER A 221 15.47 -3.58 -12.61
C SER A 221 16.67 -2.84 -12.03
N LEU A 222 16.49 -1.57 -11.66
CA LEU A 222 17.51 -0.78 -10.97
C LEU A 222 17.88 -1.44 -9.63
N ASN A 223 16.88 -1.96 -8.92
CA ASN A 223 17.12 -2.62 -7.64
C ASN A 223 17.95 -3.91 -7.79
N LEU A 224 17.62 -4.74 -8.79
CA LEU A 224 18.37 -5.95 -9.11
C LEU A 224 19.80 -5.64 -9.55
N ALA A 225 20.00 -4.60 -10.36
CA ALA A 225 21.34 -4.21 -10.82
C ALA A 225 22.27 -3.92 -9.64
N GLY A 226 21.83 -3.09 -8.68
CA GLY A 226 22.60 -2.85 -7.46
C GLY A 226 22.80 -4.12 -6.65
N LEU A 227 21.74 -4.91 -6.44
CA LEU A 227 21.78 -6.11 -5.60
C LEU A 227 22.79 -7.13 -6.13
N HIS A 228 22.76 -7.39 -7.44
CA HIS A 228 23.66 -8.32 -8.09
C HIS A 228 25.11 -7.81 -8.10
N ALA A 229 25.33 -6.50 -8.28
CA ALA A 229 26.64 -5.89 -8.17
C ALA A 229 27.23 -6.06 -6.77
N ALA A 230 26.46 -5.74 -5.72
CA ALA A 230 26.89 -5.90 -4.33
C ALA A 230 27.17 -7.37 -3.96
N LYS A 231 26.47 -8.33 -4.57
CA LYS A 231 26.66 -9.77 -4.34
C LYS A 231 27.90 -10.36 -5.03
N GLN A 232 28.56 -9.64 -5.94
CA GLN A 232 29.76 -10.18 -6.61
C GLN A 232 30.99 -10.19 -5.69
N ASP A 233 31.04 -9.31 -4.69
CA ASP A 233 32.20 -9.17 -3.81
C ASP A 233 31.85 -9.63 -2.38
N PRO A 234 32.51 -10.67 -1.84
CA PRO A 234 32.31 -11.14 -0.47
C PRO A 234 32.51 -10.06 0.60
N VAL A 235 33.41 -9.10 0.38
CA VAL A 235 33.67 -7.99 1.31
C VAL A 235 32.46 -7.06 1.36
N VAL A 236 31.86 -6.76 0.22
CA VAL A 236 30.63 -5.96 0.12
C VAL A 236 29.43 -6.69 0.71
N VAL A 237 29.31 -8.00 0.46
CA VAL A 237 28.29 -8.85 1.10
C VAL A 237 28.43 -8.80 2.62
N THR A 238 29.66 -8.89 3.13
CA THR A 238 29.95 -8.81 4.56
C THR A 238 29.60 -7.43 5.12
N PHE A 239 29.90 -6.35 4.40
CA PHE A 239 29.54 -4.98 4.77
C PHE A 239 28.03 -4.83 4.98
N PHE A 240 27.20 -5.18 3.99
CA PHE A 240 25.73 -5.11 4.13
C PHE A 240 25.20 -6.09 5.19
N GLY A 241 25.85 -7.26 5.34
CA GLY A 241 25.55 -8.18 6.44
C GLY A 241 25.78 -7.56 7.82
N THR A 242 26.85 -6.77 8.00
CA THR A 242 27.11 -6.02 9.22
C THR A 242 26.09 -4.91 9.43
N VAL A 243 25.71 -4.17 8.38
CA VAL A 243 24.65 -3.15 8.45
C VAL A 243 23.31 -3.75 8.90
N GLU A 244 22.89 -4.89 8.36
CA GLU A 244 21.66 -5.58 8.79
C GLU A 244 21.79 -6.09 10.25
N LYS A 245 22.96 -6.59 10.68
CA LYS A 245 23.17 -6.99 12.08
C LYS A 245 22.97 -5.83 13.05
N ILE A 246 23.42 -4.63 12.70
CA ILE A 246 23.22 -3.43 13.51
C ILE A 246 21.71 -3.13 13.65
N TYR A 247 20.97 -3.21 12.55
CA TYR A 247 19.51 -3.05 12.58
C TYR A 247 18.83 -4.12 13.46
N VAL A 248 19.19 -5.40 13.29
CA VAL A 248 18.62 -6.52 14.06
C VAL A 248 18.90 -6.35 15.55
N PHE A 249 20.11 -5.93 15.91
CA PHE A 249 20.48 -5.64 17.29
C PHE A 249 19.52 -4.63 17.91
N PHE A 250 19.38 -3.42 17.35
CA PHE A 250 18.49 -2.42 17.96
C PHE A 250 17.00 -2.77 17.88
N SER A 251 16.53 -3.34 16.77
CA SER A 251 15.11 -3.64 16.57
C SER A 251 14.61 -4.80 17.43
N ALA A 252 15.50 -5.66 17.93
CA ALA A 252 15.15 -6.76 18.82
C ALA A 252 14.78 -6.32 20.25
N SER A 253 14.90 -5.03 20.61
CA SER A 253 14.46 -4.52 21.92
C SER A 253 13.91 -3.11 21.82
N THR A 254 12.71 -2.89 22.35
CA THR A 254 12.08 -1.56 22.42
C THR A 254 12.94 -0.56 23.19
N VAL A 255 13.59 -0.99 24.28
CA VAL A 255 14.47 -0.14 25.08
C VAL A 255 15.72 0.28 24.31
N ARG A 256 16.37 -0.66 23.60
CA ARG A 256 17.54 -0.33 22.76
C ARG A 256 17.15 0.58 21.60
N TRP A 257 15.98 0.34 21.02
CA TRP A 257 15.43 1.16 19.94
C TRP A 257 15.15 2.61 20.38
N GLU A 258 14.59 2.81 21.58
CA GLU A 258 14.36 4.13 22.16
C GLU A 258 15.69 4.85 22.46
N LYS A 259 16.63 4.17 23.13
CA LYS A 259 17.99 4.73 23.39
C LYS A 259 18.69 5.15 22.09
N MET A 260 18.59 4.33 21.04
CA MET A 260 19.11 4.65 19.71
C MET A 260 18.45 5.90 19.12
N LYS A 261 17.12 6.01 19.19
CA LYS A 261 16.39 7.17 18.67
C LYS A 261 16.70 8.46 19.43
N GLU A 262 16.79 8.38 20.76
CA GLU A 262 17.12 9.53 21.61
C GLU A 262 18.53 10.06 21.32
N LEU A 263 19.49 9.17 21.09
CA LEU A 263 20.88 9.54 20.88
C LEU A 263 21.18 9.97 19.43
N LEU A 264 20.62 9.27 18.44
CA LEU A 264 20.97 9.46 17.03
C LEU A 264 20.02 10.41 16.29
N GLY A 265 18.82 10.69 16.82
CA GLY A 265 17.81 11.55 16.18
C GLY A 265 17.24 11.00 14.85
N ILE A 266 17.68 9.81 14.43
CA ILE A 266 17.33 9.14 13.18
C ILE A 266 16.90 7.70 13.44
N THR A 267 16.20 7.10 12.48
CA THR A 267 15.70 5.73 12.59
C THR A 267 16.40 4.84 11.57
N LEU A 268 17.05 3.77 12.02
CA LEU A 268 17.56 2.72 11.14
C LEU A 268 16.38 2.02 10.45
N LYS A 269 16.50 1.76 9.15
CA LYS A 269 15.54 0.93 8.43
C LYS A 269 16.17 -0.42 8.13
N ARG A 270 15.34 -1.47 8.23
CA ARG A 270 15.73 -2.81 7.79
C ARG A 270 16.12 -2.78 6.34
N GLU A 271 17.14 -3.55 5.95
CA GLU A 271 17.38 -3.74 4.53
C GLU A 271 16.17 -4.41 3.87
N CYS A 272 15.72 -3.82 2.77
CA CYS A 272 14.65 -4.37 1.97
C CYS A 272 15.26 -4.97 0.70
N PRO A 273 15.19 -6.30 0.48
CA PRO A 273 15.71 -6.93 -0.73
C PRO A 273 15.11 -6.34 -2.03
N THR A 274 13.91 -5.79 -1.95
CA THR A 274 13.19 -5.20 -3.08
C THR A 274 13.35 -3.68 -3.20
N ARG A 275 14.06 -2.99 -2.28
CA ARG A 275 14.21 -1.53 -2.29
C ARG A 275 15.58 -1.03 -1.78
N TRP A 276 16.40 -0.48 -2.67
CA TRP A 276 17.67 0.20 -2.30
C TRP A 276 17.51 1.45 -1.46
N SER A 277 16.39 2.16 -1.54
CA SER A 277 16.10 3.29 -0.64
C SER A 277 16.21 2.92 0.85
N ALA A 278 15.81 1.68 1.21
CA ALA A 278 15.97 1.19 2.57
C ALA A 278 17.45 1.00 2.97
N ARG A 279 18.29 0.61 2.01
CA ARG A 279 19.75 0.50 2.21
C ARG A 279 20.41 1.88 2.29
N GLN A 280 19.96 2.82 1.48
CA GLN A 280 20.43 4.21 1.54
C GLN A 280 20.13 4.80 2.91
N ASP A 281 18.91 4.65 3.42
CA ASP A 281 18.54 5.13 4.76
C ASP A 281 19.42 4.49 5.86
N ALA A 282 19.67 3.18 5.79
CA ALA A 282 20.52 2.47 6.76
C ALA A 282 21.99 2.91 6.71
N VAL A 283 22.58 2.96 5.51
CA VAL A 283 23.98 3.40 5.30
C VAL A 283 24.15 4.87 5.68
N ASN A 284 23.20 5.73 5.29
CA ASN A 284 23.21 7.14 5.64
C ASN A 284 23.17 7.34 7.15
N ALA A 285 22.32 6.58 7.84
CA ALA A 285 22.18 6.69 9.29
C ALA A 285 23.47 6.29 10.03
N ILE A 286 24.10 5.19 9.62
CA ILE A 286 25.37 4.76 10.21
C ILE A 286 26.49 5.75 9.88
N HIS A 287 26.53 6.30 8.66
CA HIS A 287 27.54 7.26 8.24
C HIS A 287 27.42 8.60 8.99
N GLU A 288 26.22 9.18 9.09
CA GLU A 288 25.99 10.46 9.78
C GLU A 288 26.22 10.37 11.29
N GLN A 289 25.96 9.21 11.89
CA GLN A 289 25.99 9.02 13.34
C GLN A 289 27.00 7.96 13.77
N PHE A 290 28.10 7.80 13.02
CA PHE A 290 29.08 6.74 13.27
C PHE A 290 29.64 6.79 14.68
N ASP A 291 30.06 7.97 15.13
CA ASP A 291 30.61 8.17 16.48
C ASP A 291 29.54 7.95 17.58
N GLY A 292 28.33 8.47 17.36
CA GLY A 292 27.21 8.29 18.29
C GLY A 292 26.80 6.82 18.44
N PHE A 293 26.85 6.06 17.34
CA PHE A 293 26.61 4.62 17.33
C PHE A 293 27.65 3.86 18.15
N LEU A 294 28.94 4.20 18.01
CA LEU A 294 30.01 3.58 18.80
C LEU A 294 29.85 3.88 20.30
N GLN A 295 29.60 5.13 20.67
CA GLN A 295 29.35 5.53 22.05
C GLN A 295 28.15 4.79 22.65
N LEU A 296 27.07 4.61 21.89
CA LEU A 296 25.90 3.87 22.35
C LEU A 296 26.21 2.41 22.64
N LEU A 297 27.00 1.76 21.78
CA LEU A 297 27.41 0.37 21.99
C LEU A 297 28.35 0.23 23.20
N GLU A 298 29.28 1.17 23.37
CA GLU A 298 30.17 1.21 24.54
C GLU A 298 29.35 1.34 25.84
N ASN A 299 28.39 2.27 25.88
CA ASN A 299 27.48 2.43 27.02
C ASN A 299 26.65 1.17 27.31
N LEU A 300 26.21 0.44 26.27
CA LEU A 300 25.46 -0.81 26.44
C LEU A 300 26.35 -1.98 26.91
N TYR A 301 27.63 -1.97 26.55
CA TYR A 301 28.60 -2.94 27.03
C TYR A 301 28.95 -2.74 28.50
N GLU A 302 29.15 -1.49 28.92
CA GLU A 302 29.50 -1.14 30.30
C GLU A 302 28.31 -1.21 31.27
N ASP A 303 27.07 -1.18 30.76
CA ASP A 303 25.86 -1.29 31.56
C ASP A 303 25.68 -2.72 32.11
N GLY A 304 26.03 -2.89 33.38
CA GLY A 304 25.91 -4.15 34.13
C GLY A 304 24.48 -4.67 34.31
N THR A 305 23.46 -3.92 33.91
CA THR A 305 22.05 -4.37 33.94
C THR A 305 21.59 -5.05 32.65
N GLN A 306 22.41 -4.98 31.58
CA GLN A 306 22.10 -5.61 30.30
C GLN A 306 22.24 -7.14 30.33
N THR A 307 21.59 -7.83 29.40
CA THR A 307 21.75 -9.28 29.25
C THR A 307 23.13 -9.62 28.72
N SER A 308 23.63 -10.83 29.04
CA SER A 308 24.92 -11.31 28.53
C SER A 308 25.01 -11.32 27.01
N GLU A 309 23.89 -11.59 26.32
CA GLU A 309 23.79 -11.52 24.86
C GLU A 309 23.95 -10.08 24.36
N THR A 310 23.25 -9.12 24.99
CA THR A 310 23.36 -7.69 24.61
C THR A 310 24.76 -7.16 24.83
N GLN A 311 25.41 -7.51 25.94
CA GLN A 311 26.79 -7.09 26.22
C GLN A 311 27.79 -7.70 25.23
N ASN A 312 27.61 -8.97 24.86
CA ASN A 312 28.48 -9.63 23.87
C ASN A 312 28.35 -8.99 22.48
N ASP A 313 27.12 -8.75 22.04
CA ASP A 313 26.86 -8.08 20.77
C ASP A 313 27.35 -6.63 20.78
N ALA A 314 27.14 -5.91 21.89
CA ALA A 314 27.63 -4.54 22.07
C ALA A 314 29.16 -4.44 22.08
N TYR A 315 29.85 -5.49 22.53
CA TYR A 315 31.31 -5.59 22.45
C TYR A 315 31.82 -5.95 21.04
N SER A 316 31.11 -6.83 20.33
CA SER A 316 31.56 -7.35 19.03
C SER A 316 31.22 -6.46 17.84
N LEU A 317 30.08 -5.76 17.87
CA LEU A 317 29.64 -4.87 16.79
C LEU A 317 30.62 -3.72 16.50
N PRO A 318 31.20 -3.02 17.49
CA PRO A 318 32.23 -2.01 17.25
C PRO A 318 33.43 -2.56 16.49
N GLN A 319 33.88 -3.78 16.83
CA GLN A 319 35.01 -4.43 16.13
C GLN A 319 34.68 -4.75 14.67
N ASN A 320 33.41 -5.10 14.39
CA ASN A 320 32.95 -5.39 13.03
C ASN A 320 32.84 -4.13 12.15
N VAL A 321 32.71 -2.94 12.73
CA VAL A 321 32.63 -1.67 11.99
C VAL A 321 33.95 -0.88 12.00
N MET A 322 34.78 -1.07 13.03
CA MET A 322 36.08 -0.40 13.21
C MET A 322 37.20 -1.11 12.44
N ASN A 323 36.96 -1.44 11.17
CA ASN A 323 37.99 -1.94 10.27
C ASN A 323 38.02 -1.13 8.98
N PHE A 324 39.20 -1.13 8.34
CA PHE A 324 39.45 -0.33 7.14
C PHE A 324 38.42 -0.59 6.04
N ASN A 325 38.09 -1.87 5.79
CA ASN A 325 37.14 -2.26 4.74
C ASN A 325 35.74 -1.71 5.02
N PHE A 326 35.26 -1.80 6.25
CA PHE A 326 33.93 -1.31 6.60
C PHE A 326 33.83 0.21 6.45
N ILE A 327 34.80 0.96 6.98
CA ILE A 327 34.81 2.43 6.92
C ILE A 327 34.90 2.92 5.46
N THR A 328 35.81 2.35 4.67
CA THR A 328 35.92 2.71 3.24
C THR A 328 34.67 2.35 2.44
N LEU A 329 34.05 1.20 2.72
CA LEU A 329 32.79 0.82 2.08
C LEU A 329 31.61 1.67 2.56
N LEU A 330 31.61 2.15 3.81
CA LEU A 330 30.60 3.05 4.34
C LEU A 330 30.57 4.36 3.55
N ASP A 331 31.72 5.00 3.37
CA ASP A 331 31.86 6.23 2.59
C ASP A 331 31.50 6.00 1.11
N PHE A 332 32.01 4.90 0.53
CA PHE A 332 31.75 4.54 -0.86
C PHE A 332 30.25 4.33 -1.12
N TRP A 333 29.59 3.50 -0.30
CA TRP A 333 28.17 3.21 -0.47
C TRP A 333 27.29 4.40 -0.10
N HIS A 334 27.67 5.23 0.88
CA HIS A 334 26.96 6.48 1.14
C HIS A 334 26.96 7.39 -0.12
N ALA A 335 28.11 7.54 -0.79
CA ALA A 335 28.24 8.32 -2.02
C ALA A 335 27.52 7.71 -3.24
N VAL A 336 27.51 6.38 -3.37
CA VAL A 336 26.81 5.68 -4.45
C VAL A 336 25.29 5.74 -4.24
N LEU A 337 24.83 5.44 -3.03
CA LEU A 337 23.40 5.33 -2.72
C LEU A 337 22.69 6.68 -2.69
N SER A 338 23.39 7.75 -2.27
CA SER A 338 22.86 9.12 -2.40
C SER A 338 22.58 9.53 -3.85
N LYS A 339 23.21 8.88 -4.85
CA LYS A 339 22.91 9.10 -6.27
C LYS A 339 21.80 8.19 -6.81
N ILE A 340 21.73 6.95 -6.33
CA ILE A 340 20.74 5.96 -6.78
C ILE A 340 19.36 6.26 -6.18
N ASP A 341 19.31 6.64 -4.91
CA ASP A 341 18.05 6.80 -4.17
C ASP A 341 17.10 7.87 -4.77
N PRO A 342 17.55 9.06 -5.20
CA PRO A 342 16.67 10.03 -5.87
C PRO A 342 16.03 9.48 -7.15
N ILE A 343 16.80 8.70 -7.93
CA ILE A 343 16.30 8.06 -9.15
C ILE A 343 15.27 7.00 -8.79
N GLN A 344 15.54 6.18 -7.77
CA GLN A 344 14.61 5.15 -7.31
C GLN A 344 13.31 5.74 -6.77
N LYS A 345 13.40 6.81 -5.97
CA LYS A 345 12.23 7.57 -5.48
C LYS A 345 11.43 8.14 -6.65
N ARG A 346 12.11 8.69 -7.67
CA ARG A 346 11.44 9.21 -8.87
C ARG A 346 10.76 8.14 -9.71
N LEU A 347 11.31 6.93 -9.78
CA LEU A 347 10.69 5.79 -10.46
C LEU A 347 9.46 5.24 -9.72
N GLN A 348 9.24 5.64 -8.47
CA GLN A 348 8.08 5.25 -7.65
C GLN A 348 7.04 6.37 -7.54
N ASP A 349 7.32 7.54 -8.09
CA ASP A 349 6.43 8.71 -8.07
C ASP A 349 5.40 8.56 -9.22
N PRO A 350 4.09 8.62 -8.93
CA PRO A 350 3.02 8.39 -9.92
C PRO A 350 2.94 9.42 -11.07
#